data_AF-A0A496VZK9-F1
#
_entry.id   AF-A0A496VZK9-F1
#
_cell.length_a   1.000
_cell.length_b   1.000
_cell.length_c   1.000
_cell.angle_alpha   90.00
_cell.angle_beta   90.00
_cell.angle_gamma   90.00
#
_symmetry.space_group_name_H-M   'P 1'
#
loop_
_entity.id
_entity.type
_entity.pdbx_description
1 polymer ?
#
loop_
_entity_poly.entity_id
_entity_poly.type
_entity_poly.pdbx_seq_one_letter_code
_entity_poly.pdbx_strand_id
1 'polypeptide(L)'
;MSIVVNTATKPIYFQNDSILIIDDNPTNLSVLVDYLEDCGFEIMVARDGEIGLERAKIANPDLILLDVMMPGIDGFETCQRLKADEETAGMPVIFMRNLDSTEDKLKGFEVGGVDYATKPRQNKEVRFLPPIVPMVVVG
;
A
#
# COMPACT_ATOMS: atom_id res chain seq x y z
N MET A 1 18.58 -3.35 -11.52
CA MET A 1 17.82 -4.13 -10.53
C MET A 1 16.46 -3.48 -10.45
N SER A 2 15.41 -4.20 -10.81
CA SER A 2 14.05 -3.64 -10.81
C SER A 2 13.23 -4.42 -9.81
N ILE A 3 12.56 -3.72 -8.90
CA ILE A 3 11.65 -4.39 -7.98
C ILE A 3 10.33 -4.65 -8.72
N VAL A 4 9.71 -5.79 -8.46
CA VAL A 4 8.41 -6.16 -9.03
C VAL A 4 7.47 -6.54 -7.92
N VAL A 5 6.32 -5.88 -7.83
CA VAL A 5 5.22 -6.34 -6.99
C VAL A 5 4.37 -7.29 -7.82
N ASN A 6 4.36 -8.57 -7.48
CA ASN A 6 3.51 -9.54 -8.13
C ASN A 6 2.09 -9.46 -7.54
N THR A 7 1.14 -8.91 -8.29
CA THR A 7 -0.26 -8.88 -7.86
C THR A 7 -1.03 -10.06 -8.44
N ALA A 8 -2.22 -10.34 -7.89
CA ALA A 8 -3.14 -11.35 -8.41
C ALA A 8 -3.54 -11.11 -9.88
N THR A 9 -3.44 -9.87 -10.37
CA THR A 9 -3.88 -9.49 -11.72
C THR A 9 -2.71 -9.25 -12.68
N LYS A 10 -1.62 -8.60 -12.25
CA LYS A 10 -0.43 -8.32 -13.06
C LYS A 10 0.80 -7.91 -12.21
N PRO A 11 2.03 -8.25 -12.60
CA PRO A 11 3.23 -7.65 -12.00
C PRO A 11 3.29 -6.13 -12.22
N ILE A 12 3.59 -5.38 -11.16
CA ILE A 12 3.89 -3.94 -11.17
C ILE A 12 5.41 -3.79 -11.14
N TYR A 13 5.96 -3.05 -12.10
CA TYR A 13 7.39 -2.74 -12.19
C TYR A 13 7.63 -1.30 -11.72
N PHE A 14 8.57 -1.09 -10.82
CA PHE A 14 8.89 0.24 -10.31
C PHE A 14 9.87 0.96 -11.24
N GLN A 15 9.65 2.27 -11.43
CA GLN A 15 10.54 3.12 -12.22
C GLN A 15 11.43 3.99 -11.34
N ASN A 16 10.92 4.46 -10.20
CA ASN A 16 11.62 5.34 -9.25
C ASN A 16 11.61 4.78 -7.81
N ASP A 17 11.22 3.50 -7.63
CA ASP A 17 11.21 2.78 -6.35
C ASP A 17 10.52 3.55 -5.20
N SER A 18 9.50 4.37 -5.48
CA SER A 18 8.84 5.22 -4.48
C SER A 18 7.47 4.68 -4.04
N ILE A 19 7.23 4.61 -2.72
CA ILE A 19 6.00 4.07 -2.13
C ILE A 19 5.40 5.05 -1.13
N LEU A 20 4.11 5.35 -1.28
CA LEU A 20 3.33 6.07 -0.28
C LEU A 20 2.53 5.08 0.58
N ILE A 21 2.76 5.11 1.89
CA ILE A 21 2.00 4.34 2.87
C ILE A 21 0.99 5.26 3.56
N ILE A 22 -0.27 4.86 3.57
CA ILE A 22 -1.38 5.57 4.22
C ILE A 22 -1.95 4.64 5.29
N ASP A 23 -1.62 4.90 6.56
CA ASP A 23 -2.04 4.09 7.72
C ASP A 23 -2.05 4.99 8.97
N ASP A 24 -3.11 4.97 9.77
CA ASP A 24 -3.23 5.83 10.95
C ASP A 24 -2.41 5.31 12.15
N ASN A 25 -2.06 4.02 12.13
CA ASN A 25 -1.38 3.34 13.20
C ASN A 25 0.15 3.48 13.08
N PRO A 26 0.81 4.23 13.97
CA PRO A 26 2.25 4.48 13.90
C PRO A 26 3.09 3.20 14.04
N THR A 27 2.56 2.17 14.70
CA THR A 27 3.24 0.89 14.87
C THR A 27 3.31 0.12 13.55
N ASN A 28 2.23 0.13 12.76
CA ASN A 28 2.20 -0.49 11.43
C ASN A 28 3.15 0.24 10.49
N LEU A 29 3.09 1.57 10.51
CA LEU A 29 3.97 2.43 9.71
C LEU A 29 5.44 2.11 9.97
N SER A 30 5.88 2.06 11.24
CA SER A 30 7.28 1.77 11.57
C SER A 30 7.75 0.44 10.99
N VAL A 31 6.96 -0.63 11.15
CA VAL A 31 7.33 -1.97 10.67
C VAL A 31 7.41 -2.02 9.14
N LEU A 32 6.48 -1.35 8.46
CA LEU A 32 6.44 -1.31 7.00
C LEU A 32 7.56 -0.45 6.42
N VAL A 33 7.82 0.71 6.99
CA VAL A 33 8.92 1.59 6.59
C VAL A 33 10.24 0.85 6.71
N ASP A 34 10.54 0.28 7.90
CA ASP A 34 11.80 -0.44 8.13
C ASP A 34 11.99 -1.57 7.10
N TYR A 35 10.95 -2.36 6.85
CA TYR A 35 11.01 -3.48 5.89
C TYR A 35 11.20 -3.02 4.43
N LEU A 36 10.50 -1.96 4.01
CA LEU A 36 10.54 -1.51 2.61
C LEU A 36 11.80 -0.69 2.31
N GLU A 37 12.30 0.09 3.26
CA GLU A 37 13.60 0.77 3.14
C GLU A 37 14.74 -0.26 3.04
N ASP A 38 14.70 -1.34 3.83
CA ASP A 38 15.64 -2.48 3.69
C ASP A 38 15.58 -3.14 2.30
N CYS A 39 14.44 -3.06 1.62
CA CYS A 39 14.28 -3.54 0.24
C CYS A 39 14.77 -2.53 -0.83
N GLY A 40 15.17 -1.32 -0.42
CA GLY A 40 15.70 -0.28 -1.30
C GLY A 40 14.67 0.72 -1.84
N PHE A 41 13.47 0.79 -1.26
CA PHE A 41 12.44 1.74 -1.68
C PHE A 41 12.54 3.09 -0.95
N GLU A 42 12.13 4.17 -1.62
CA GLU A 42 11.89 5.47 -1.01
C GLU A 42 10.48 5.55 -0.44
N ILE A 43 10.36 5.74 0.88
CA ILE A 43 9.07 5.66 1.57
C ILE A 43 8.55 7.02 2.00
N MET A 44 7.28 7.28 1.68
CA MET A 44 6.52 8.41 2.20
C MET A 44 5.36 7.90 3.03
N VAL A 45 4.97 8.66 4.07
CA VAL A 45 3.95 8.23 5.02
C VAL A 45 2.87 9.29 5.20
N ALA A 46 1.60 8.90 5.11
CA ALA A 46 0.45 9.67 5.56
C ALA A 46 -0.26 8.93 6.70
N ARG A 47 -0.80 9.69 7.66
CA ARG A 47 -1.45 9.15 8.87
C ARG A 47 -2.98 9.19 8.82
N ASP A 48 -3.52 9.64 7.70
CA ASP A 48 -4.95 9.65 7.41
C ASP A 48 -5.14 9.80 5.89
N GLY A 49 -6.38 9.54 5.44
CA GLY A 49 -6.70 9.57 4.01
C GLY A 49 -6.60 10.95 3.37
N GLU A 50 -6.91 12.04 4.07
CA GLU A 50 -6.88 13.39 3.49
C GLU A 50 -5.44 13.84 3.24
N ILE A 51 -4.54 13.64 4.21
CA ILE A 51 -3.10 13.84 4.02
C ILE A 51 -2.55 12.90 2.93
N GLY A 52 -3.07 11.67 2.86
CA GLY A 52 -2.73 10.70 1.82
C GLY A 52 -3.03 11.21 0.42
N LEU A 53 -4.21 11.79 0.21
CA LEU A 53 -4.63 12.38 -1.06
C LEU A 53 -3.74 13.55 -1.47
N GLU A 54 -3.45 14.46 -0.55
CA GLU A 54 -2.56 15.60 -0.81
C GLU A 54 -1.15 15.14 -1.19
N ARG A 55 -0.59 14.18 -0.45
CA ARG A 55 0.75 13.65 -0.71
C ARG A 55 0.83 12.89 -2.03
N ALA A 56 -0.19 12.11 -2.38
CA ALA A 56 -0.22 11.39 -3.65
C ALA A 56 -0.06 12.35 -4.84
N LYS A 57 -0.75 13.50 -4.80
CA LYS A 57 -0.65 14.53 -5.85
C LYS A 57 0.73 15.16 -5.93
N ILE A 58 1.32 15.50 -4.79
CA ILE A 58 2.60 16.21 -4.74
C ILE A 58 3.77 15.29 -5.09
N ALA A 59 3.76 14.07 -4.55
CA ALA A 59 4.90 13.17 -4.63
C ALA A 59 4.86 12.23 -5.84
N ASN A 60 3.68 12.03 -6.44
CA ASN A 60 3.47 11.12 -7.57
C ASN A 60 4.13 9.73 -7.39
N PRO A 61 3.76 8.97 -6.33
CA PRO A 61 4.41 7.70 -6.00
C PRO A 61 4.13 6.61 -7.04
N ASP A 62 5.06 5.66 -7.17
CA ASP A 62 4.88 4.50 -8.04
C ASP A 62 3.86 3.49 -7.49
N LEU A 63 3.66 3.47 -6.16
CA LEU A 63 2.69 2.60 -5.47
C LEU A 63 2.13 3.26 -4.22
N ILE A 64 0.85 3.04 -3.97
CA ILE A 64 0.19 3.40 -2.72
C ILE A 64 -0.18 2.13 -1.94
N LEU A 65 0.31 2.02 -0.70
CA LEU A 65 -0.13 1.04 0.28
C LEU A 65 -1.15 1.71 1.21
N LEU A 66 -2.39 1.23 1.20
CA LEU A 66 -3.52 1.92 1.84
C LEU A 66 -4.19 1.05 2.88
N ASP A 67 -4.21 1.48 4.14
CA ASP A 67 -5.05 0.85 5.14
C ASP A 67 -6.53 1.06 4.85
N VAL A 68 -7.33 0.05 5.18
CA VAL A 68 -8.79 0.10 5.00
C VAL A 68 -9.45 0.88 6.15
N MET A 69 -8.98 0.70 7.38
CA MET A 69 -9.66 1.19 8.58
C MET A 69 -8.94 2.41 9.15
N MET A 70 -9.38 3.61 8.78
CA MET A 70 -8.84 4.88 9.27
C MET A 70 -9.95 5.79 9.80
N PRO A 71 -9.64 6.69 10.76
CA PRO A 71 -10.59 7.71 11.20
C PRO A 71 -10.85 8.77 10.11
N GLY A 72 -12.06 9.32 10.08
CA GLY A 72 -12.46 10.30 9.07
C GLY A 72 -12.92 9.61 7.79
N ILE A 73 -12.15 9.73 6.70
CA ILE A 73 -12.37 8.95 5.49
C ILE A 73 -11.63 7.62 5.60
N ASP A 74 -12.32 6.53 5.26
CA ASP A 74 -11.73 5.20 5.26
C ASP A 74 -10.86 4.97 4.01
N GLY A 75 -10.19 3.82 3.95
CA GLY A 75 -9.35 3.47 2.81
C GLY A 75 -10.13 3.33 1.50
N PHE A 76 -11.39 2.91 1.54
CA PHE A 76 -12.18 2.75 0.32
C PHE A 76 -12.54 4.10 -0.30
N GLU A 77 -13.00 5.04 0.52
CA GLU A 77 -13.27 6.42 0.11
C GLU A 77 -11.98 7.10 -0.37
N THR A 78 -10.87 6.91 0.34
CA THR A 78 -9.55 7.42 -0.07
C THR A 78 -9.17 6.90 -1.46
N CYS A 79 -9.30 5.59 -1.69
CA CYS A 79 -9.03 4.98 -2.99
C CYS A 79 -9.96 5.52 -4.08
N GLN A 80 -11.26 5.65 -3.78
CA GLN A 80 -12.22 6.19 -4.74
C GLN A 80 -11.85 7.61 -5.18
N ARG A 81 -11.42 8.46 -4.25
CA ARG A 81 -10.95 9.82 -4.56
C ARG A 81 -9.65 9.84 -5.35
N LEU A 82 -8.69 8.97 -5.01
CA LEU A 82 -7.46 8.80 -5.80
C LEU A 82 -7.78 8.39 -7.25
N LYS A 83 -8.79 7.51 -7.44
CA LYS A 83 -9.20 7.03 -8.77
C LYS A 83 -10.07 8.03 -9.55
N ALA A 84 -10.72 8.97 -8.87
CA ALA A 84 -11.54 10.00 -9.50
C ALA A 84 -10.72 11.19 -10.03
N ASP A 85 -9.48 11.38 -9.55
CA ASP A 85 -8.61 12.47 -9.94
C ASP A 85 -7.65 12.05 -11.06
N GLU A 86 -7.60 12.83 -12.15
CA GLU A 86 -6.78 12.51 -13.34
C GLU A 86 -5.28 12.40 -13.02
N GLU A 87 -4.77 13.16 -12.03
CA GLU A 87 -3.36 13.13 -11.66
C GLU A 87 -2.98 11.85 -10.90
N THR A 88 -3.93 11.27 -10.15
CA THR A 88 -3.66 10.11 -9.28
C THR A 88 -4.31 8.81 -9.74
N ALA A 89 -5.22 8.84 -10.72
CA ALA A 89 -6.00 7.67 -11.14
C ALA A 89 -5.14 6.51 -11.65
N GLY A 90 -4.00 6.82 -12.27
CA GLY A 90 -3.04 5.84 -12.78
C GLY A 90 -2.24 5.11 -11.69
N MET A 91 -2.14 5.66 -10.48
CA MET A 91 -1.31 5.11 -9.41
C MET A 91 -1.88 3.78 -8.91
N PRO A 92 -1.12 2.69 -8.87
CA PRO A 92 -1.61 1.45 -8.31
C PRO A 92 -1.82 1.60 -6.80
N VAL A 93 -2.94 1.07 -6.31
CA VAL A 93 -3.31 1.07 -4.89
C VAL A 93 -3.42 -0.38 -4.43
N ILE A 94 -2.68 -0.73 -3.38
CA ILE A 94 -2.76 -2.02 -2.70
C ILE A 94 -3.32 -1.80 -1.30
N PHE A 95 -4.44 -2.44 -1.01
CA PHE A 95 -5.08 -2.34 0.29
C PHE A 95 -4.38 -3.23 1.31
N MET A 96 -4.02 -2.68 2.46
CA MET A 96 -3.45 -3.41 3.59
C MET A 96 -4.55 -3.84 4.55
N ARG A 97 -4.66 -5.14 4.84
CA ARG A 97 -5.66 -5.69 5.77
C ARG A 97 -5.04 -6.47 6.92
N ASN A 98 -5.79 -6.54 8.02
CA ASN A 98 -5.63 -7.61 8.99
C ASN A 98 -6.34 -8.88 8.48
N LEU A 99 -5.76 -10.05 8.73
CA LEU A 99 -6.13 -11.37 8.19
C LEU A 99 -7.59 -11.84 8.39
N ASP A 100 -8.43 -11.08 9.08
CA ASP A 100 -9.65 -11.59 9.72
C ASP A 100 -10.96 -11.22 8.99
N SER A 101 -10.94 -10.53 7.82
CA SER A 101 -12.16 -10.16 7.08
C SER A 101 -12.19 -10.67 5.62
N THR A 102 -13.04 -11.68 5.38
CA THR A 102 -13.26 -12.28 4.05
C THR A 102 -14.11 -11.38 3.13
N GLU A 103 -14.95 -10.49 3.68
CA GLU A 103 -15.92 -9.68 2.92
C GLU A 103 -15.29 -8.50 2.14
N ASP A 104 -14.13 -8.00 2.55
CA ASP A 104 -13.57 -6.77 1.96
C ASP A 104 -12.94 -7.00 0.58
N LYS A 105 -12.88 -8.24 0.06
CA LYS A 105 -12.25 -8.57 -1.25
C LYS A 105 -13.01 -8.00 -2.43
N LEU A 106 -14.33 -8.06 -2.42
CA LEU A 106 -15.13 -7.60 -3.55
C LEU A 106 -15.13 -6.06 -3.64
N LYS A 107 -15.27 -5.38 -2.50
CA LYS A 107 -15.38 -3.91 -2.44
C LYS A 107 -14.14 -3.17 -2.96
N GLY A 108 -12.93 -3.57 -2.59
CA GLY A 108 -11.72 -2.87 -3.02
C GLY A 108 -11.42 -3.02 -4.52
N PHE A 109 -11.79 -4.15 -5.15
CA PHE A 109 -11.70 -4.26 -6.61
C PHE A 109 -12.76 -3.39 -7.30
N GLU A 110 -13.96 -3.28 -6.73
CA GLU A 110 -15.04 -2.43 -7.26
C GLU A 110 -14.68 -0.93 -7.23
N VAL A 111 -13.88 -0.48 -6.25
CA VAL A 111 -13.40 0.91 -6.18
C VAL A 111 -12.05 1.16 -6.88
N GLY A 112 -11.53 0.18 -7.61
CA GLY A 112 -10.33 0.32 -8.46
C GLY A 112 -8.99 0.00 -7.79
N GLY A 113 -8.99 -0.68 -6.64
CA GLY A 113 -7.78 -1.26 -6.04
C GLY A 113 -7.20 -2.39 -6.89
N VAL A 114 -5.87 -2.47 -6.93
CA VAL A 114 -5.14 -3.45 -7.76
C VAL A 114 -5.00 -4.79 -7.05
N ASP A 115 -4.78 -4.78 -5.73
CA ASP A 115 -4.64 -6.01 -4.94
C ASP A 115 -4.76 -5.76 -3.43
N TYR A 116 -4.61 -6.84 -2.64
CA TYR A 116 -4.57 -6.82 -1.17
C TYR A 116 -3.29 -7.40 -0.59
N ALA A 117 -2.73 -6.69 0.38
CA ALA A 117 -1.61 -7.09 1.21
C ALA A 117 -2.08 -7.38 2.64
N THR A 118 -1.41 -8.31 3.32
CA THR A 118 -1.66 -8.58 4.74
C THR A 118 -0.65 -7.82 5.58
N LYS A 119 -1.10 -7.07 6.59
CA LYS A 119 -0.20 -6.33 7.49
C LYS A 119 0.76 -7.29 8.23
N PRO A 120 2.03 -6.90 8.42
CA PRO A 120 2.98 -7.70 9.19
C PRO A 120 2.54 -7.83 10.65
N ARG A 121 2.57 -9.05 11.20
CA ARG A 121 2.33 -9.28 12.62
C ARG A 121 3.63 -9.11 13.41
N GLN A 122 3.62 -8.29 14.47
CA GLN A 122 4.75 -8.08 15.39
C GLN A 122 5.04 -9.28 16.32
N ASN A 123 4.88 -10.52 15.85
CA ASN A 123 5.22 -11.66 16.67
C ASN A 123 6.75 -11.81 16.74
N LYS A 124 7.33 -11.55 17.92
CA LYS A 124 8.77 -11.64 18.27
C LYS A 124 9.47 -12.98 17.95
N GLU A 125 8.77 -13.96 17.38
CA GLU A 125 9.26 -15.34 17.25
C GLU A 125 9.28 -15.88 15.82
N VAL A 126 8.82 -15.13 14.81
CA VAL A 126 8.75 -15.64 13.43
C VAL A 126 9.68 -14.86 12.52
N ARG A 127 10.89 -15.39 12.35
CA ARG A 127 11.96 -14.88 11.46
C ARG A 127 11.67 -15.10 9.96
N PHE A 128 10.47 -15.54 9.62
CA PHE A 128 10.00 -15.71 8.24
C PHE A 128 8.60 -15.11 8.13
N LEU A 129 8.54 -13.79 7.98
CA LEU A 129 7.31 -13.16 7.53
C LEU A 129 7.08 -13.58 6.06
N PRO A 130 5.90 -14.07 5.68
CA PRO A 130 5.54 -14.12 4.27
C PRO A 130 5.61 -12.69 3.71
N PRO A 131 5.95 -12.51 2.42
CA PRO A 131 6.13 -11.19 1.86
C PRO A 131 4.82 -10.40 2.02
N ILE A 132 4.88 -9.33 2.83
CA ILE A 132 3.77 -8.42 3.19
C ILE A 132 3.07 -7.93 1.92
N VAL A 133 3.89 -7.72 0.89
CA VAL A 133 3.54 -7.49 -0.51
C VAL A 133 4.38 -8.50 -1.31
N PRO A 134 3.89 -9.22 -2.33
CA PRO A 134 4.67 -10.22 -3.06
C PRO A 134 5.75 -9.57 -3.94
N MET A 135 6.74 -8.95 -3.31
CA MET A 135 7.83 -8.24 -3.96
C MET A 135 8.92 -9.23 -4.33
N VAL A 136 9.31 -9.21 -5.59
CA VAL A 136 10.39 -10.00 -6.15
C VAL A 136 11.40 -9.03 -6.74
N VAL A 137 12.66 -9.13 -6.32
CA VAL A 137 13.75 -8.43 -6.97
C VAL A 137 14.04 -9.15 -8.29
N VAL A 138 13.91 -8.44 -9.41
CA VAL A 138 14.21 -8.97 -10.74
C VAL A 138 15.53 -8.36 -11.23
N GLY A 139 16.47 -9.24 -11.57
CA GLY A 139 17.81 -8.92 -12.05
C GLY A 139 17.83 -8.53 -13.52
#